data_AF-A0A0Q6FZG8-F1
#
_entry.id   AF-A0A0Q6FZG8-F1
#
_cell.length_a   1.000
_cell.length_b   1.000
_cell.length_c   1.000
_cell.angle_alpha   90.00
_cell.angle_beta   90.00
_cell.angle_gamma   90.00
#
_symmetry.space_group_name_H-M   'P 1'
#
loop_
_entity.id
_entity.type
_entity.pdbx_description
1 polymer ?
#
loop_
_entity_poly.entity_id
_entity_poly.type
_entity_poly.pdbx_seq_one_letter_code
_entity_poly.pdbx_strand_id
1 'polypeptide(L)'
;MAPTLRSIEAKISDGEPVGPEEVRWLAESLRALVGPDPDPDDEPTPEELAAEFGLGSSPSPDMLEYLREFVRDRRAQEAADASE
;
A
#
# COMPACT_ATOMS: atom_id res chain seq x y z
N MET A 1 -6.52 11.38 26.45
CA MET A 1 -7.05 10.03 26.19
C MET A 1 -6.53 9.63 24.82
N ALA A 2 -5.84 8.51 24.67
CA ALA A 2 -5.27 8.12 23.38
C ALA A 2 -6.39 7.69 22.41
N PRO A 3 -6.36 8.09 21.13
CA PRO A 3 -7.33 7.60 20.15
C PRO A 3 -7.20 6.09 19.98
N THR A 4 -8.32 5.45 19.66
CA THR A 4 -8.40 4.00 19.39
C THR A 4 -9.24 3.78 18.15
N LEU A 5 -9.04 2.64 17.47
CA LEU A 5 -9.80 2.28 16.27
C LEU A 5 -11.32 2.37 16.53
N ARG A 6 -11.81 1.79 17.63
CA ARG A 6 -13.22 1.86 18.02
C ARG A 6 -13.75 3.28 18.21
N SER A 7 -12.92 4.19 18.73
CA SER A 7 -13.33 5.58 18.91
C SER A 7 -13.45 6.32 17.58
N ILE A 8 -12.59 5.99 16.62
CA ILE A 8 -12.62 6.56 15.27
C ILE A 8 -13.82 6.00 14.48
N GLU A 9 -14.04 4.69 14.56
CA GLU A 9 -15.21 4.03 13.95
C GLU A 9 -16.53 4.57 14.51
N ALA A 10 -16.59 4.82 15.82
CA ALA A 10 -17.76 5.44 16.45
C ALA A 10 -18.04 6.84 15.89
N LYS A 11 -17.01 7.69 15.75
CA LYS A 11 -17.16 9.03 15.14
C LYS A 11 -17.66 8.96 13.70
N ILE A 12 -17.08 8.07 12.89
CA ILE A 12 -17.52 7.86 11.49
C ILE A 12 -18.99 7.44 11.45
N SER A 13 -19.40 6.56 12.37
CA SER A 13 -20.79 6.07 12.46
C SER A 13 -21.77 7.16 12.92
N ASP A 14 -21.32 8.05 13.79
CA ASP A 14 -22.11 9.18 14.31
C ASP A 14 -22.12 10.39 13.36
N GLY A 15 -21.33 10.35 12.28
CA GLY A 15 -21.16 11.46 11.34
C GLY A 15 -20.28 12.59 11.89
N GLU A 16 -19.54 12.33 12.97
CA GLU A 16 -18.58 13.27 13.54
C GLU A 16 -17.28 13.34 12.72
N PRO A 17 -16.65 14.51 12.63
CA PRO A 17 -15.37 14.65 11.94
C PRO A 17 -14.26 13.93 12.68
N VAL A 18 -13.47 13.16 11.93
CA VAL A 18 -12.21 12.56 12.41
C VAL A 18 -11.12 13.63 12.36
N GLY A 19 -10.48 13.90 13.49
CA GLY A 19 -9.43 14.91 13.61
C GLY A 19 -8.08 14.44 13.06
N PRO A 20 -7.15 15.38 12.79
CA PRO A 20 -5.83 15.06 12.24
C PRO A 20 -4.99 14.16 13.16
N GLU A 21 -5.14 14.27 14.48
CA GLU A 21 -4.45 13.40 15.44
C GLU A 21 -4.93 11.94 15.37
N GLU A 22 -6.20 11.72 15.07
CA GLU A 22 -6.80 10.38 14.94
C GLU A 22 -6.38 9.72 13.64
N VAL A 23 -6.33 10.50 12.54
CA VAL A 23 -5.79 10.04 11.26
C VAL A 23 -4.33 9.67 11.39
N ARG A 24 -3.51 10.51 12.04
CA ARG A 24 -2.09 10.23 12.26
C ARG A 24 -1.91 8.94 13.07
N TRP A 25 -2.67 8.78 14.15
CA TRP A 25 -2.62 7.56 14.97
C TRP A 25 -3.01 6.32 14.17
N LEU A 26 -4.04 6.40 13.32
CA LEU A 26 -4.46 5.29 12.46
C LEU A 26 -3.37 4.92 11.45
N ALA A 27 -2.76 5.91 10.80
CA ALA A 27 -1.67 5.70 9.85
C ALA A 27 -0.43 5.06 10.51
N GLU A 28 -0.04 5.52 11.70
CA GLU A 28 1.05 4.92 12.47
C GLU A 28 0.73 3.48 12.90
N SER A 29 -0.50 3.22 13.31
CA SER A 29 -0.96 1.88 13.71
C SER A 29 -0.97 0.89 12.52
N LEU A 30 -1.40 1.36 11.34
CA LEU A 30 -1.37 0.57 10.11
C LEU A 30 0.07 0.27 9.67
N ARG A 31 0.94 1.28 9.69
CA ARG A 31 2.37 1.10 9.39
C ARG A 31 3.05 0.11 10.35
N ALA A 32 2.69 0.11 11.63
CA ALA A 32 3.22 -0.85 12.58
C ALA A 32 2.74 -2.30 12.33
N LEU A 33 1.54 -2.48 11.75
CA LEU A 33 0.94 -3.79 11.49
C LEU A 33 1.37 -4.38 10.15
N VAL A 34 1.41 -3.55 9.10
CA VAL A 34 1.66 -3.97 7.71
C VAL A 34 3.13 -3.80 7.33
N GLY A 35 3.89 -3.03 8.11
CA GLY A 35 5.26 -2.64 7.80
C GLY A 35 5.34 -1.24 7.17
N PRO A 36 6.55 -0.73 6.91
CA PRO A 36 6.70 0.47 6.10
C PRO A 36 5.95 0.29 4.78
N ASP A 37 5.40 1.39 4.26
CA ASP A 37 4.87 1.41 2.90
C ASP A 37 5.97 0.88 1.97
N PRO A 38 5.70 -0.09 1.08
CA PRO A 38 6.72 -0.56 0.17
C PRO A 38 7.24 0.64 -0.60
N ASP A 39 8.55 0.86 -0.53
CA ASP A 39 9.17 1.99 -1.21
C ASP A 39 8.81 1.87 -2.70
N PRO A 40 8.34 2.95 -3.35
CA PRO A 40 8.05 2.87 -4.78
C PRO A 40 9.28 2.47 -5.61
N ASP A 41 10.49 2.69 -5.07
CA ASP A 41 11.78 2.26 -5.65
C ASP A 41 12.14 0.79 -5.35
N ASP A 42 11.46 0.12 -4.42
CA ASP A 42 11.71 -1.29 -4.10
C ASP A 42 11.22 -2.19 -5.24
N GLU A 43 12.10 -3.05 -5.75
CA GLU A 43 11.76 -3.99 -6.82
C GLU A 43 10.73 -5.02 -6.32
N PRO A 44 9.62 -5.22 -7.03
CA PRO A 44 8.57 -6.13 -6.57
C PRO A 44 9.11 -7.57 -6.52
N THR A 45 8.85 -8.24 -5.40
CA THR A 45 9.27 -9.62 -5.21
C THR A 45 8.47 -10.57 -6.12
N PRO A 46 9.00 -11.76 -6.45
CA PRO A 46 8.26 -12.76 -7.22
C PRO A 46 6.90 -13.14 -6.62
N GLU A 47 6.80 -13.17 -5.29
CA GLU A 47 5.56 -13.48 -4.58
C GLU A 47 4.52 -12.36 -4.71
N GLU A 48 4.96 -11.10 -4.63
CA GLU A 48 4.09 -9.94 -4.85
C GLU A 48 3.60 -9.87 -6.29
N LEU A 49 4.46 -10.13 -7.27
CA LEU A 49 4.05 -10.20 -8.68
C LEU A 49 3.08 -11.36 -8.92
N ALA A 50 3.32 -12.51 -8.29
CA ALA A 50 2.40 -13.64 -8.40
C ALA A 50 1.04 -13.32 -7.77
N ALA A 51 1.01 -12.65 -6.62
CA ALA A 51 -0.23 -12.22 -5.97
C ALA A 51 -0.96 -11.13 -6.76
N GLU A 52 -0.25 -10.10 -7.24
CA GLU A 52 -0.80 -8.95 -7.96
C GLU A 52 -1.40 -9.38 -9.31
N PHE A 53 -0.71 -10.25 -10.05
CA PHE A 53 -1.14 -10.72 -11.37
C PHE A 53 -1.90 -12.05 -11.32
N GLY A 54 -2.19 -12.59 -10.14
CA GLY A 54 -2.90 -13.85 -9.96
C GLY A 54 -2.20 -15.04 -10.61
N LEU A 55 -0.86 -15.02 -10.64
CA LEU A 55 -0.07 -16.12 -11.18
C LEU A 55 -0.19 -17.30 -10.22
N GLY A 56 -0.47 -18.48 -10.77
CA GLY A 56 -0.50 -19.72 -9.98
C GLY A 56 0.85 -20.02 -9.30
N SER A 57 0.95 -21.15 -8.60
CA SER A 57 2.06 -21.50 -7.70
C SER A 57 3.48 -21.56 -8.30
N SER A 58 3.68 -21.33 -9.60
CA SER A 58 5.00 -21.29 -10.24
C SER A 58 4.95 -20.51 -11.56
N PRO A 59 5.00 -19.17 -11.53
CA PRO A 59 5.21 -18.38 -12.73
C PRO A 59 6.61 -18.64 -13.31
N SER A 60 6.73 -18.60 -14.64
CA SER A 60 8.02 -18.73 -15.31
C SER A 60 8.94 -17.54 -14.99
N PRO A 61 10.27 -17.74 -14.88
CA PRO A 61 11.22 -16.67 -14.59
C PRO A 61 11.16 -15.53 -15.62
N ASP A 62 11.04 -15.82 -16.93
CA ASP A 62 10.87 -14.80 -17.97
C ASP A 62 9.59 -13.95 -17.78
N MET A 63 8.51 -14.56 -17.28
CA MET A 63 7.26 -13.85 -17.02
C MET A 63 7.41 -12.91 -15.82
N LEU A 64 8.09 -13.38 -14.76
CA LEU A 64 8.39 -12.53 -13.61
C LEU A 64 9.28 -11.35 -13.98
N GLU A 65 10.28 -11.56 -14.84
CA GLU A 65 11.16 -10.49 -15.33
C GLU A 65 10.37 -9.45 -16.13
N TYR A 66 9.51 -9.88 -17.06
CA TYR A 66 8.62 -8.99 -17.79
C TYR A 66 7.70 -8.17 -16.87
N LEU A 67 7.12 -8.80 -15.85
CA LEU A 67 6.23 -8.12 -14.91
C LEU A 67 6.98 -7.14 -14.01
N ARG A 68 8.24 -7.44 -13.62
CA ARG A 68 9.09 -6.47 -12.91
C ARG A 68 9.30 -5.21 -13.75
N GLU A 69 9.66 -5.36 -15.02
CA GLU A 69 9.87 -4.21 -15.90
C GLU A 69 8.58 -3.42 -16.11
N PHE A 70 7.44 -4.10 -16.31
CA PHE A 70 6.14 -3.46 -16.44
C PHE A 70 5.74 -2.65 -15.20
N VAL A 71 5.91 -3.21 -13.99
CA VAL A 71 5.60 -2.50 -12.74
C VAL A 71 6.53 -1.31 -12.55
N ARG A 72 7.81 -1.43 -12.91
CA ARG A 72 8.77 -0.33 -12.84
C ARG A 72 8.40 0.83 -13.76
N ASP A 73 8.02 0.53 -15.01
CA ASP A 73 7.58 1.54 -15.98
C ASP A 73 6.29 2.24 -15.53
N ARG A 74 5.31 1.48 -15.05
CA ARG A 74 4.06 2.01 -14.50
C ARG A 74 4.32 2.97 -13.34
N ARG A 75 5.15 2.58 -12.36
CA ARG A 75 5.49 3.42 -11.21
C ARG A 75 6.22 4.70 -11.60
N ALA A 76 7.15 4.62 -12.56
CA ALA A 76 7.83 5.81 -13.08
C ALA A 76 6.85 6.79 -13.73
N GLN A 77 5.85 6.28 -14.45
CA GLN A 77 4.78 7.08 -15.06
C GLN A 77 3.88 7.71 -13.99
N GLU A 78 3.48 6.95 -12.96
CA GLU A 78 2.66 7.43 -11.84
C GLU A 78 3.39 8.52 -11.03
N ALA A 79 4.70 8.37 -10.80
CA ALA A 79 5.51 9.37 -10.11
C ALA A 79 5.69 10.66 -10.93
N ALA A 80 5.80 10.54 -12.26
CA ALA A 80 5.84 11.70 -13.15
C ALA A 80 4.52 12.46 -13.14
N ASP A 81 3.38 11.76 -13.21
CA ASP A 81 2.04 12.35 -13.17
C ASP A 81 1.72 13.00 -11.82
N ALA A 82 2.14 12.38 -10.72
CA ALA A 82 1.99 12.95 -9.37
C ALA A 82 2.85 14.19 -9.09
N SER A 83 3.82 14.48 -9.97
CA SER A 83 4.72 15.64 -9.85
C SER A 83 4.26 16.85 -10.68
N GLU A 84 3.18 16.72 -11.47
CA GLU A 84 2.52 17.81 -12.24
C GLU A 84 1.32 18.42 -11.49
#